data_AF-A0ABD5TSE3-F1
#
_entry.id   AF-A0ABD5TSE3-F1
#
_cell.length_a   1.000
_cell.length_b   1.000
_cell.length_c   1.000
_cell.angle_alpha   90.00
_cell.angle_beta   90.00
_cell.angle_gamma   90.00
#
_symmetry.space_group_name_H-M   'P 1'
#
loop_
_entity.id
_entity.type
_entity.pdbx_description
1 polymer ?
#
loop_
_entity_poly.entity_id
_entity_poly.type
_entity_poly.pdbx_seq_one_letter_code
_entity_poly.pdbx_strand_id
1 'polypeptide(L)'
;MVVFSGGEAIKEFLAEFDEWLSEPVDVYLLGGSAMTIHGLKDQTEDIDLALAVTTEFEHAHHALQQHGFDVIGEPTESFDSVGKTVELRHPNRGFLVDLFERQVVGKVWITDRMHDRSDGFWTGSHVTAYVLADEDMFLLKAVSGGDLGSGRRRDIEDMRIYAQRGLTYDTIIEEIEEQRPFNTGSTEARQIRDRSHPLFAIETAVQSLSGLPTPFTTHISTFATEFEVEYFILGAIEDGLHDAGAIQDAVLSNVRTLSDDNQQAVSEAIDRLIEKQILERNSNSDSLRLKFAE
;
A
#
# COMPACT_ATOMS: atom_id res chain seq x y z
N MET A 1 -17.59 -9.77 -18.99
CA MET A 1 -16.30 -9.75 -18.29
C MET A 1 -15.69 -11.11 -18.51
N VAL A 2 -14.48 -11.17 -19.05
CA VAL A 2 -13.76 -12.44 -19.09
C VAL A 2 -13.23 -12.70 -17.69
N VAL A 3 -13.19 -13.98 -17.32
CA VAL A 3 -12.61 -14.41 -16.06
C VAL A 3 -11.42 -15.29 -16.41
N PHE A 4 -10.27 -15.01 -15.80
CA PHE A 4 -9.07 -15.80 -15.94
C PHE A 4 -9.16 -16.97 -14.97
N SER A 5 -9.17 -18.20 -15.50
CA SER A 5 -9.20 -19.43 -14.71
C SER A 5 -7.85 -20.14 -14.79
N GLY A 6 -7.18 -20.27 -13.65
CA GLY A 6 -5.84 -20.87 -13.58
C GLY A 6 -4.72 -20.04 -14.21
N GLY A 7 -3.48 -20.49 -14.00
CA GLY A 7 -2.28 -19.79 -14.48
C GLY A 7 -2.11 -19.77 -16.00
N GLU A 8 -2.74 -20.68 -16.76
CA GLU A 8 -2.58 -20.74 -18.22
C GLU A 8 -3.20 -19.52 -18.92
N ALA A 9 -4.39 -19.07 -18.50
CA ALA A 9 -5.01 -17.87 -19.07
C ALA A 9 -4.18 -16.60 -18.82
N ILE A 10 -3.48 -16.54 -17.67
CA ILE A 10 -2.56 -15.44 -17.35
C ILE A 10 -1.31 -15.54 -18.23
N LYS A 11 -0.75 -16.75 -18.45
CA LYS A 11 0.39 -16.94 -19.36
C LYS A 11 0.06 -16.58 -20.80
N GLU A 12 -1.15 -16.90 -21.28
CA GLU A 12 -1.60 -16.49 -22.61
C GLU A 12 -1.63 -14.97 -22.74
N PHE A 13 -2.19 -14.27 -21.75
CA PHE A 13 -2.15 -12.81 -21.71
C PHE A 13 -0.72 -12.27 -21.67
N LEU A 14 0.17 -12.82 -20.84
CA LEU A 14 1.56 -12.38 -20.74
C LEU A 14 2.32 -12.60 -22.06
N ALA A 15 2.06 -13.71 -22.77
CA ALA A 15 2.65 -13.97 -24.07
C ALA A 15 2.19 -12.97 -25.13
N GLU A 16 0.91 -12.60 -25.14
CA GLU A 16 0.43 -11.52 -26.03
C GLU A 16 1.04 -10.17 -25.64
N PHE A 17 1.10 -9.86 -24.34
CA PHE A 17 1.65 -8.62 -23.83
C PHE A 17 3.15 -8.46 -24.16
N ASP A 18 3.92 -9.55 -24.09
CA ASP A 18 5.33 -9.63 -24.48
C ASP A 18 5.58 -9.22 -25.94
N GLU A 19 4.67 -9.59 -26.85
CA GLU A 19 4.73 -9.24 -28.26
C GLU A 19 4.39 -7.76 -28.53
N TRP A 20 3.70 -7.10 -27.60
CA TRP A 20 3.32 -5.69 -27.74
C TRP A 20 4.43 -4.73 -27.29
N LEU A 21 5.36 -5.20 -26.46
CA LEU A 21 6.45 -4.38 -25.94
C LEU A 21 7.65 -4.36 -26.90
N SER A 22 8.32 -3.21 -26.96
CA SER A 22 9.57 -3.03 -27.72
C SER A 22 10.84 -3.06 -26.87
N GLU A 23 10.69 -3.06 -25.54
CA GLU A 23 11.77 -3.02 -24.55
C GLU A 23 11.39 -3.92 -23.38
N PRO A 24 12.37 -4.55 -22.69
CA PRO A 24 12.08 -5.41 -21.56
C PRO A 24 11.50 -4.67 -20.35
N VAL A 25 10.63 -5.34 -19.61
CA VAL A 25 10.01 -4.89 -18.36
C VAL A 25 9.89 -6.05 -17.37
N ASP A 26 10.00 -5.73 -16.09
CA ASP A 26 9.73 -6.65 -14.99
C ASP A 26 8.35 -6.33 -14.38
N VAL A 27 7.46 -7.32 -14.37
CA VAL A 27 6.10 -7.18 -13.84
C VAL A 27 5.88 -8.08 -12.63
N TYR A 28 5.19 -7.56 -11.62
CA TYR A 28 4.79 -8.29 -10.43
C TYR A 28 3.29 -8.54 -10.50
N LEU A 29 2.91 -9.81 -10.54
CA LEU A 29 1.52 -10.22 -10.51
C LEU A 29 1.02 -10.11 -9.07
N LEU A 30 -0.07 -9.37 -8.88
CA LEU A 30 -0.64 -9.11 -7.56
C LEU A 30 -2.06 -9.67 -7.43
N GLY A 31 -2.75 -9.28 -6.37
CA GLY A 31 -4.18 -9.44 -6.20
C GLY A 31 -4.71 -10.85 -6.45
N GLY A 32 -5.79 -10.93 -7.24
CA GLY A 32 -6.44 -12.21 -7.55
C GLY A 32 -5.62 -13.06 -8.52
N SER A 33 -4.79 -12.43 -9.34
CA SER A 33 -3.92 -13.09 -10.31
C SER A 33 -2.86 -13.96 -9.63
N ALA A 34 -2.12 -13.39 -8.69
CA ALA A 34 -1.14 -14.11 -7.86
C ALA A 34 -1.78 -15.30 -7.13
N MET A 35 -2.95 -15.08 -6.51
CA MET A 35 -3.67 -16.14 -5.80
C MET A 35 -4.10 -17.28 -6.73
N THR A 36 -4.53 -16.97 -7.96
CA THR A 36 -4.93 -17.97 -8.94
C THR A 36 -3.74 -18.80 -9.40
N ILE A 37 -2.57 -18.18 -9.56
CA ILE A 37 -1.31 -18.85 -9.91
C ILE A 37 -0.89 -19.85 -8.83
N HIS A 38 -1.01 -19.46 -7.56
CA HIS A 38 -0.73 -20.34 -6.43
C HIS A 38 -1.84 -21.37 -6.13
N GLY A 39 -2.90 -21.42 -6.96
CA GLY A 39 -4.03 -22.33 -6.76
C GLY A 39 -4.86 -22.03 -5.51
N LEU A 40 -4.80 -20.78 -5.01
CA LEU A 40 -5.55 -20.29 -3.85
C LEU A 40 -6.94 -19.77 -4.22
N LYS A 41 -7.13 -19.45 -5.50
CA LYS A 41 -8.42 -19.11 -6.11
C LYS A 41 -8.58 -19.85 -7.43
N ASP A 42 -9.82 -20.23 -7.73
CA ASP A 42 -10.13 -20.89 -9.00
C ASP A 42 -10.04 -19.92 -10.19
N GLN A 43 -10.34 -18.63 -9.93
CA GLN A 43 -10.48 -17.63 -10.98
C GLN A 43 -10.28 -16.20 -10.47
N THR A 44 -9.90 -15.29 -11.38
CA THR A 44 -9.81 -13.84 -11.16
C THR A 44 -10.49 -13.07 -12.29
N GLU A 45 -11.07 -11.92 -11.96
CA GLU A 45 -11.81 -11.06 -12.90
C GLU A 45 -10.87 -10.08 -13.63
N ASP A 46 -9.73 -9.79 -13.00
CA ASP A 46 -8.79 -8.73 -13.38
C ASP A 46 -7.35 -9.29 -13.35
N ILE A 47 -6.47 -8.73 -14.18
CA ILE A 47 -5.02 -8.94 -14.12
C ILE A 47 -4.37 -7.77 -13.41
N ASP A 48 -3.82 -8.03 -12.22
CA ASP A 48 -3.11 -7.04 -11.42
C ASP A 48 -1.61 -7.07 -11.77
N LEU A 49 -1.07 -6.00 -12.35
CA LEU A 49 0.35 -5.86 -12.72
C LEU A 49 0.97 -4.65 -12.04
N ALA A 50 2.00 -4.85 -11.23
CA ALA A 50 2.84 -3.77 -10.74
C ALA A 50 4.18 -3.73 -11.44
N LEU A 51 4.73 -2.54 -11.65
CA LEU A 51 6.07 -2.31 -12.19
C LEU A 51 6.85 -1.42 -11.23
N ALA A 52 8.04 -1.86 -10.83
CA ALA A 52 8.87 -1.14 -9.86
C ALA A 52 9.60 0.07 -10.47
N VAL A 53 9.59 0.21 -11.79
CA VAL A 53 10.30 1.27 -12.52
C VAL A 53 9.31 2.12 -13.32
N THR A 54 9.35 3.44 -13.14
CA THR A 54 8.42 4.38 -13.80
C THR A 54 8.45 4.29 -15.33
N THR A 55 9.64 4.20 -15.93
CA THR A 55 9.75 4.12 -17.40
C THR A 55 9.18 2.82 -17.96
N GLU A 56 9.31 1.71 -17.22
CA GLU A 56 8.70 0.43 -17.59
C GLU A 56 7.17 0.51 -17.48
N PHE A 57 6.65 1.15 -16.42
CA PHE A 57 5.23 1.40 -16.27
C PHE A 57 4.67 2.23 -17.44
N GLU A 58 5.34 3.35 -17.79
CA GLU A 58 4.91 4.20 -18.90
C GLU A 58 4.89 3.44 -20.22
N HIS A 59 5.91 2.61 -20.47
CA HIS A 59 6.00 1.75 -21.65
C HIS A 59 4.90 0.70 -21.69
N ALA A 60 4.68 -0.02 -20.59
CA ALA A 60 3.61 -1.00 -20.42
C ALA A 60 2.22 -0.38 -20.63
N HIS A 61 1.96 0.75 -19.97
CA HIS A 61 0.72 1.50 -20.07
C HIS A 61 0.46 1.94 -21.52
N HIS A 62 1.48 2.48 -22.20
CA HIS A 62 1.37 2.90 -23.59
C HIS A 62 1.06 1.74 -24.53
N ALA A 63 1.74 0.59 -24.35
CA ALA A 63 1.50 -0.60 -25.15
C ALA A 63 0.06 -1.12 -24.98
N LEU A 64 -0.45 -1.18 -23.74
CA LEU A 64 -1.85 -1.55 -23.48
C LEU A 64 -2.82 -0.61 -24.21
N GLN A 65 -2.60 0.70 -24.15
CA GLN A 65 -3.46 1.67 -24.84
C GLN A 65 -3.41 1.53 -26.37
N GLN A 66 -2.21 1.35 -26.95
CA GLN A 66 -2.05 1.11 -28.38
C GLN A 66 -2.77 -0.16 -28.86
N HIS A 67 -2.88 -1.16 -27.98
CA HIS A 67 -3.55 -2.43 -28.22
C HIS A 67 -5.02 -2.46 -27.76
N GLY A 68 -5.64 -1.28 -27.61
CA GLY A 68 -7.09 -1.14 -27.50
C GLY A 68 -7.65 -1.24 -26.08
N PHE A 69 -6.81 -1.05 -25.06
CA PHE A 69 -7.27 -0.87 -23.69
C PHE A 69 -7.60 0.61 -23.41
N ASP A 70 -8.80 0.86 -22.90
CA ASP A 70 -9.24 2.19 -22.48
C ASP A 70 -9.02 2.35 -20.97
N VAL A 71 -8.55 3.53 -20.54
CA VAL A 71 -8.48 3.87 -19.11
C VAL A 71 -9.89 4.12 -18.59
N ILE A 72 -10.28 3.39 -17.54
CA ILE A 72 -11.59 3.48 -16.92
C ILE A 72 -11.55 4.02 -15.49
N GLY A 73 -10.38 4.08 -14.87
CA GLY A 73 -10.17 4.61 -13.54
C GLY A 73 -8.70 4.95 -13.27
N GLU A 74 -8.47 5.95 -12.43
CA GLU A 74 -7.12 6.36 -11.99
C GLU A 74 -7.11 6.55 -10.46
N PRO A 75 -7.10 5.46 -9.67
CA PRO A 75 -7.27 5.51 -8.22
C PRO A 75 -6.28 6.41 -7.47
N THR A 76 -5.09 6.67 -8.05
CA THR A 76 -4.08 7.53 -7.43
C THR A 76 -3.93 8.91 -8.06
N GLU A 77 -4.79 9.32 -9.00
CA GLU A 77 -4.71 10.66 -9.61
C GLU A 77 -4.73 11.79 -8.57
N SER A 78 -5.42 11.58 -7.45
CA SER A 78 -5.49 12.57 -6.37
C SER A 78 -4.24 12.64 -5.49
N PHE A 79 -3.39 11.62 -5.47
CA PHE A 79 -2.22 11.56 -4.58
C PHE A 79 -1.00 12.20 -5.26
N ASP A 80 -0.52 13.31 -4.72
CA ASP A 80 0.67 13.96 -5.23
C ASP A 80 1.89 13.08 -5.00
N SER A 81 2.78 12.97 -5.99
CA SER A 81 4.11 12.36 -5.89
C SER A 81 4.19 10.87 -5.52
N VAL A 82 3.05 10.18 -5.41
CA VAL A 82 3.03 8.70 -5.35
C VAL A 82 2.96 8.12 -6.75
N GLY A 83 3.28 6.83 -6.87
CA GLY A 83 3.15 6.13 -8.14
C GLY A 83 1.69 6.09 -8.65
N LYS A 84 1.55 6.09 -9.98
CA LYS A 84 0.28 6.03 -10.68
C LYS A 84 -0.35 4.63 -10.64
N THR A 85 -1.63 4.53 -10.30
CA THR A 85 -2.46 3.35 -10.50
C THR A 85 -3.48 3.66 -11.58
N VAL A 86 -3.62 2.76 -12.55
CA VAL A 86 -4.55 2.89 -13.68
C VAL A 86 -5.33 1.60 -13.84
N GLU A 87 -6.64 1.71 -13.91
CA GLU A 87 -7.54 0.62 -14.24
C GLU A 87 -7.87 0.69 -15.73
N LEU A 88 -7.58 -0.36 -16.48
CA LEU A 88 -7.73 -0.43 -17.92
C LEU A 88 -8.72 -1.52 -18.32
N ARG A 89 -9.51 -1.26 -19.36
CA ARG A 89 -10.46 -2.22 -19.92
C ARG A 89 -10.30 -2.36 -21.42
N HIS A 90 -10.21 -3.59 -21.90
CA HIS A 90 -10.37 -3.85 -23.32
C HIS A 90 -11.86 -4.04 -23.64
N PRO A 91 -12.53 -3.14 -24.38
CA PRO A 91 -13.99 -3.15 -24.54
C PRO A 91 -14.52 -4.39 -25.27
N ASN A 92 -13.78 -4.86 -26.28
CA ASN A 92 -14.18 -6.01 -27.09
C ASN A 92 -13.83 -7.38 -26.47
N ARG A 93 -12.70 -7.45 -25.75
CA ARG A 93 -12.23 -8.70 -25.12
C ARG A 93 -12.77 -8.87 -23.70
N GLY A 94 -13.21 -7.78 -23.07
CA GLY A 94 -13.72 -7.82 -21.70
C GLY A 94 -12.65 -8.10 -20.65
N PHE A 95 -11.37 -7.88 -20.98
CA PHE A 95 -10.24 -7.92 -20.06
C PHE A 95 -10.20 -6.65 -19.20
N LEU A 96 -9.84 -6.83 -17.94
CA LEU A 96 -9.56 -5.78 -16.97
C LEU A 96 -8.11 -5.95 -16.51
N VAL A 97 -7.38 -4.85 -16.50
CA VAL A 97 -5.98 -4.79 -16.06
C VAL A 97 -5.84 -3.65 -15.08
N ASP A 98 -5.41 -3.97 -13.86
CA ASP A 98 -5.02 -2.98 -12.86
C ASP A 98 -3.50 -2.82 -12.93
N LEU A 99 -3.04 -1.65 -13.35
CA LEU A 99 -1.62 -1.36 -13.55
C LEU A 99 -1.12 -0.41 -12.47
N PHE A 100 -0.10 -0.82 -11.71
CA PHE A 100 0.47 -0.08 -10.59
C PHE A 100 1.91 0.34 -10.89
N GLU A 101 2.20 1.63 -10.82
CA GLU A 101 3.55 2.19 -10.91
C GLU A 101 4.14 2.27 -9.51
N ARG A 102 5.24 1.56 -9.23
CA ARG A 102 6.08 1.59 -8.01
C ARG A 102 5.41 1.26 -6.68
N GLN A 103 4.17 1.67 -6.48
CA GLN A 103 3.42 1.60 -5.23
C GLN A 103 1.99 1.15 -5.53
N VAL A 104 1.51 0.21 -4.73
CA VAL A 104 0.14 -0.28 -4.83
C VAL A 104 -0.81 0.73 -4.20
N VAL A 105 -1.59 1.41 -5.04
CA VAL A 105 -2.62 2.42 -4.67
C VAL A 105 -2.09 3.52 -3.75
N GLY A 106 -0.86 3.99 -3.99
CA GLY A 106 -0.29 5.08 -3.20
C GLY A 106 0.08 4.69 -1.75
N LYS A 107 0.18 3.39 -1.43
CA LYS A 107 0.34 2.90 -0.06
C LYS A 107 1.55 2.01 0.20
N VAL A 108 1.74 0.93 -0.55
CA VAL A 108 2.84 -0.04 -0.32
C VAL A 108 3.75 -0.08 -1.53
N TRP A 109 5.05 0.10 -1.32
CA TRP A 109 6.06 0.09 -2.38
C TRP A 109 6.38 -1.34 -2.82
N ILE A 110 6.66 -1.52 -4.12
CA ILE A 110 7.32 -2.70 -4.64
C ILE A 110 8.83 -2.48 -4.44
N THR A 111 9.38 -3.09 -3.39
CA THR A 111 10.77 -2.89 -2.98
C THR A 111 11.70 -3.94 -3.58
N ASP A 112 13.01 -3.65 -3.61
CA ASP A 112 14.03 -4.64 -3.98
C ASP A 112 13.97 -5.88 -3.07
N ARG A 113 13.62 -5.69 -1.78
CA ARG A 113 13.43 -6.80 -0.84
C ARG A 113 12.24 -7.69 -1.21
N MET A 114 11.14 -7.12 -1.68
CA MET A 114 10.01 -7.88 -2.21
C MET A 114 10.40 -8.63 -3.50
N HIS A 115 11.17 -7.99 -4.37
CA HIS A 115 11.72 -8.63 -5.58
C HIS A 115 12.61 -9.83 -5.23
N ASP A 116 13.56 -9.67 -4.31
CA ASP A 116 14.50 -10.72 -3.90
C ASP A 116 13.81 -11.97 -3.35
N ARG A 117 12.61 -11.81 -2.77
CA ARG A 117 11.77 -12.91 -2.27
C ARG A 117 10.78 -13.46 -3.30
N SER A 118 10.63 -12.81 -4.44
CA SER A 118 9.63 -13.17 -5.44
C SER A 118 10.03 -14.41 -6.23
N ASP A 119 9.03 -15.16 -6.69
CA ASP A 119 9.22 -16.32 -7.56
C ASP A 119 8.97 -15.92 -9.02
N GLY A 120 9.89 -16.29 -9.92
CA GLY A 120 9.69 -16.16 -11.35
C GLY A 120 8.55 -17.06 -11.84
N PHE A 121 7.52 -16.46 -12.44
CA PHE A 121 6.34 -17.16 -12.94
C PHE A 121 6.40 -17.43 -14.44
N TRP A 122 6.84 -16.43 -15.20
CA TRP A 122 6.86 -16.49 -16.66
C TRP A 122 7.96 -15.59 -17.22
N THR A 123 8.58 -15.99 -18.33
CA THR A 123 9.64 -15.22 -18.99
C THR A 123 9.48 -15.32 -20.50
N GLY A 124 9.40 -14.15 -21.15
CA GLY A 124 9.36 -13.97 -22.59
C GLY A 124 10.59 -13.24 -23.12
N SER A 125 10.42 -12.54 -24.24
CA SER A 125 11.50 -11.74 -24.84
C SER A 125 11.61 -10.35 -24.21
N HIS A 126 10.50 -9.81 -23.74
CA HIS A 126 10.36 -8.47 -23.16
C HIS A 126 9.69 -8.47 -21.79
N VAL A 127 8.92 -9.49 -21.41
CA VAL A 127 8.27 -9.53 -20.09
C VAL A 127 8.90 -10.62 -19.24
N THR A 128 9.34 -10.24 -18.04
CA THR A 128 9.58 -11.19 -16.96
C THR A 128 8.53 -10.97 -15.88
N ALA A 129 7.71 -11.98 -15.62
CA ALA A 129 6.64 -11.90 -14.63
C ALA A 129 7.03 -12.66 -13.37
N TYR A 130 6.87 -11.99 -12.23
CA TYR A 130 7.13 -12.51 -10.90
C TYR A 130 5.83 -12.58 -10.09
N VAL A 131 5.78 -13.48 -9.10
CA VAL A 131 4.77 -13.45 -8.04
C VAL A 131 5.47 -13.17 -6.72
N LEU A 132 4.94 -12.22 -5.96
CA LEU A 132 5.48 -11.88 -4.65
C LEU A 132 5.30 -13.03 -3.65
N ALA A 133 6.16 -13.07 -2.65
CA ALA A 133 6.06 -14.05 -1.57
C ALA A 133 4.73 -13.92 -0.80
N ASP A 134 4.33 -15.00 -0.13
CA ASP A 134 3.08 -15.06 0.64
C ASP A 134 3.02 -13.95 1.72
N GLU A 135 4.15 -13.60 2.33
CA GLU A 135 4.29 -12.51 3.30
C GLU A 135 3.95 -11.13 2.71
N ASP A 136 4.46 -10.85 1.51
CA ASP A 136 4.26 -9.57 0.82
C ASP A 136 2.83 -9.47 0.29
N MET A 137 2.29 -10.58 -0.21
CA MET A 137 0.88 -10.68 -0.58
C MET A 137 -0.05 -10.49 0.63
N PHE A 138 0.30 -11.04 1.80
CA PHE A 138 -0.44 -10.79 3.04
C PHE A 138 -0.43 -9.31 3.42
N LEU A 139 0.73 -8.63 3.33
CA LEU A 139 0.85 -7.20 3.61
C LEU A 139 -0.02 -6.36 2.67
N LEU A 140 0.05 -6.60 1.36
CA LEU A 140 -0.78 -5.90 0.37
C LEU A 140 -2.27 -6.08 0.65
N LYS A 141 -2.69 -7.30 1.00
CA LYS A 141 -4.09 -7.60 1.36
C LYS A 141 -4.53 -6.97 2.69
N ALA A 142 -3.62 -6.84 3.65
CA ALA A 142 -3.88 -6.14 4.90
C ALA A 142 -4.19 -4.66 4.66
N VAL A 143 -3.39 -4.00 3.82
CA VAL A 143 -3.60 -2.60 3.48
C VAL A 143 -4.90 -2.39 2.70
N SER A 144 -5.19 -3.23 1.69
CA SER A 144 -6.42 -3.07 0.90
C SER A 144 -7.68 -3.46 1.69
N GLY A 145 -7.62 -4.53 2.48
CA GLY A 145 -8.75 -5.08 3.24
C GLY A 145 -9.10 -4.29 4.50
N GLY A 146 -8.12 -3.67 5.14
CA GLY A 146 -8.30 -2.85 6.34
C GLY A 146 -8.56 -1.37 6.08
N ASP A 147 -8.32 -0.89 4.86
CA ASP A 147 -8.76 0.44 4.44
C ASP A 147 -10.29 0.49 4.39
N LEU A 148 -10.88 1.22 5.34
CA LEU A 148 -12.34 1.34 5.47
C LEU A 148 -13.00 2.02 4.26
N GLY A 149 -12.26 2.84 3.52
CA GLY A 149 -12.74 3.55 2.33
C GLY A 149 -12.65 2.72 1.03
N SER A 150 -11.85 1.66 1.00
CA SER A 150 -11.60 0.90 -0.24
C SER A 150 -12.76 0.01 -0.68
N GLY A 151 -13.65 -0.37 0.26
CA GLY A 151 -14.69 -1.38 0.02
C GLY A 151 -14.15 -2.81 -0.17
N ARG A 152 -12.84 -3.05 -0.07
CA ARG A 152 -12.20 -4.34 -0.35
C ARG A 152 -12.11 -5.26 0.88
N ARG A 153 -13.08 -5.21 1.79
CA ARG A 153 -13.12 -6.06 3.01
C ARG A 153 -12.97 -7.57 2.73
N ARG A 154 -13.28 -8.03 1.52
CA ARG A 154 -13.03 -9.42 1.08
C ARG A 154 -11.55 -9.81 1.13
N ASP A 155 -10.63 -8.86 1.03
CA ASP A 155 -9.19 -9.12 1.10
C ASP A 155 -8.77 -9.62 2.50
N ILE A 156 -9.57 -9.38 3.55
CA ILE A 156 -9.37 -9.98 4.88
C ILE A 156 -9.51 -11.52 4.82
N GLU A 157 -10.38 -12.04 3.95
CA GLU A 157 -10.49 -13.50 3.75
C GLU A 157 -9.28 -14.05 3.01
N ASP A 158 -8.76 -13.32 2.02
CA ASP A 158 -7.52 -13.68 1.33
C ASP A 158 -6.33 -13.74 2.31
N MET A 159 -6.25 -12.81 3.27
CA MET A 159 -5.25 -12.86 4.34
C MET A 159 -5.34 -14.14 5.19
N ARG A 160 -6.56 -14.67 5.46
CA ARG A 160 -6.71 -15.94 6.20
C ARG A 160 -6.06 -17.09 5.45
N ILE A 161 -6.23 -17.12 4.13
CA ILE A 161 -5.64 -18.15 3.26
C ILE A 161 -4.11 -18.12 3.37
N TYR A 162 -3.50 -16.93 3.26
CA TYR A 162 -2.06 -16.77 3.42
C TYR A 162 -1.57 -17.13 4.82
N ALA A 163 -2.25 -16.67 5.88
CA ALA A 163 -1.89 -17.00 7.25
C ALA A 163 -1.86 -18.52 7.52
N GLN A 164 -2.78 -19.28 6.90
CA GLN A 164 -2.84 -20.75 7.02
C GLN A 164 -1.71 -21.48 6.31
N ARG A 165 -1.01 -20.83 5.37
CA ARG A 165 0.13 -21.40 4.65
C ARG A 165 1.44 -21.36 5.45
N GLY A 166 1.44 -20.65 6.58
CA GLY A 166 2.57 -20.57 7.50
C GLY A 166 3.53 -19.43 7.12
N LEU A 167 3.13 -18.20 7.45
CA LEU A 167 3.91 -17.00 7.17
C LEU A 167 5.08 -16.82 8.13
N THR A 168 6.16 -16.25 7.61
CA THR A 168 7.25 -15.68 8.40
C THR A 168 6.88 -14.25 8.80
N TYR A 169 6.12 -14.11 9.89
CA TYR A 169 5.58 -12.82 10.33
C TYR A 169 6.63 -11.73 10.57
N ASP A 170 7.85 -12.10 10.99
CA ASP A 170 8.94 -11.15 11.18
C ASP A 170 9.33 -10.47 9.86
N THR A 171 9.29 -11.18 8.72
CA THR A 171 9.52 -10.59 7.39
C THR A 171 8.52 -9.48 7.08
N ILE A 172 7.24 -9.66 7.46
CA ILE A 172 6.19 -8.66 7.27
C ILE A 172 6.48 -7.42 8.12
N ILE A 173 6.90 -7.62 9.37
CA ILE A 173 7.28 -6.53 10.27
C ILE A 173 8.47 -5.75 9.70
N GLU A 174 9.53 -6.44 9.30
CA GLU A 174 10.72 -5.82 8.72
C GLU A 174 10.39 -5.06 7.43
N GLU A 175 9.46 -5.56 6.60
CA GLU A 175 9.03 -4.85 5.39
C GLU A 175 8.25 -3.57 5.73
N ILE A 176 7.36 -3.62 6.74
CA ILE A 176 6.67 -2.42 7.22
C ILE A 176 7.68 -1.41 7.77
N GLU A 177 8.70 -1.84 8.51
CA GLU A 177 9.73 -0.94 9.05
C GLU A 177 10.54 -0.26 7.94
N GLU A 178 10.99 -1.02 6.95
CA GLU A 178 11.79 -0.50 5.83
C GLU A 178 11.01 0.52 4.99
N GLN A 179 9.71 0.29 4.80
CA GLN A 179 8.89 1.20 4.00
C GLN A 179 8.46 2.45 4.76
N ARG A 180 8.78 2.61 6.04
CA ARG A 180 8.36 3.78 6.82
C ARG A 180 9.37 4.94 6.70
N PRO A 181 8.90 6.18 6.47
CA PRO A 181 7.51 6.55 6.23
C PRO A 181 7.04 6.10 4.84
N PHE A 182 5.79 5.61 4.75
CA PHE A 182 5.24 5.09 3.50
C PHE A 182 5.14 6.18 2.43
N ASN A 183 4.75 7.38 2.84
CA ASN A 183 4.72 8.58 2.02
C ASN A 183 5.26 9.79 2.79
N THR A 184 5.34 10.93 2.12
CA THR A 184 5.65 12.22 2.74
C THR A 184 4.73 13.30 2.20
N GLY A 185 4.81 14.51 2.76
CA GLY A 185 4.13 15.69 2.25
C GLY A 185 2.61 15.63 2.34
N SER A 186 1.92 16.18 1.34
CA SER A 186 0.46 16.28 1.29
C SER A 186 -0.22 14.92 1.28
N THR A 187 0.36 13.93 0.59
CA THR A 187 -0.22 12.58 0.52
C THR A 187 -0.22 11.88 1.87
N GLU A 188 0.89 11.91 2.60
CA GLU A 188 0.97 11.34 3.95
C GLU A 188 0.01 12.06 4.91
N ALA A 189 -0.02 13.39 4.89
CA ALA A 189 -0.94 14.18 5.71
C ALA A 189 -2.41 13.82 5.45
N ARG A 190 -2.80 13.71 4.17
CA ARG A 190 -4.16 13.32 3.77
C ARG A 190 -4.49 11.91 4.23
N GLN A 191 -3.59 10.95 4.03
CA GLN A 191 -3.82 9.57 4.45
C GLN A 191 -3.96 9.44 5.97
N ILE A 192 -3.21 10.24 6.74
CA ILE A 192 -3.38 10.33 8.19
C ILE A 192 -4.76 10.86 8.53
N ARG A 193 -5.13 12.03 7.98
CA ARG A 193 -6.42 12.70 8.24
C ARG A 193 -7.62 11.82 7.91
N ASP A 194 -7.59 11.18 6.75
CA ASP A 194 -8.69 10.35 6.24
C ASP A 194 -8.73 8.97 6.89
N ARG A 195 -7.77 8.65 7.77
CA ARG A 195 -7.56 7.31 8.34
C ARG A 195 -7.47 6.23 7.26
N SER A 196 -6.81 6.55 6.15
CA SER A 196 -6.53 5.63 5.05
C SER A 196 -5.06 5.20 5.01
N HIS A 197 -4.24 5.69 5.94
CA HIS A 197 -2.82 5.38 6.09
C HIS A 197 -2.54 3.87 6.24
N PRO A 198 -1.44 3.35 5.66
CA PRO A 198 -1.12 1.91 5.67
C PRO A 198 -1.10 1.29 7.07
N LEU A 199 -0.49 1.93 8.06
CA LEU A 199 -0.40 1.37 9.43
C LEU A 199 -1.77 1.16 10.08
N PHE A 200 -2.70 2.09 9.86
CA PHE A 200 -4.07 1.97 10.37
C PHE A 200 -4.85 0.85 9.65
N ALA A 201 -4.70 0.77 8.33
CA ALA A 201 -5.32 -0.27 7.53
C ALA A 201 -4.79 -1.65 7.93
N ILE A 202 -3.47 -1.83 8.04
CA ILE A 202 -2.86 -3.09 8.45
C ILE A 202 -3.37 -3.54 9.81
N GLU A 203 -3.39 -2.65 10.81
CA GLU A 203 -3.92 -3.01 12.12
C GLU A 203 -5.39 -3.41 12.06
N THR A 204 -6.22 -2.63 11.37
CA THR A 204 -7.65 -2.91 11.22
C THR A 204 -7.88 -4.30 10.61
N ALA A 205 -7.09 -4.66 9.60
CA ALA A 205 -7.17 -5.98 8.97
C ALA A 205 -6.66 -7.10 9.90
N VAL A 206 -5.52 -6.91 10.55
CA VAL A 206 -4.91 -7.86 11.50
C VAL A 206 -5.83 -8.14 12.68
N GLN A 207 -6.45 -7.11 13.26
CA GLN A 207 -7.43 -7.25 14.36
C GLN A 207 -8.72 -7.96 13.93
N SER A 208 -9.03 -7.98 12.63
CA SER A 208 -10.18 -8.71 12.07
C SER A 208 -9.90 -10.21 11.88
N LEU A 209 -8.66 -10.64 12.09
CA LEU A 209 -8.24 -12.04 12.05
C LEU A 209 -8.05 -12.60 13.46
N SER A 210 -8.34 -13.89 13.59
CA SER A 210 -8.08 -14.65 14.81
C SER A 210 -6.97 -15.67 14.55
N GLY A 211 -6.25 -16.05 15.61
CA GLY A 211 -5.20 -17.08 15.53
C GLY A 211 -3.85 -16.60 15.00
N LEU A 212 -3.68 -15.30 14.76
CA LEU A 212 -2.36 -14.72 14.46
C LEU A 212 -1.46 -14.74 15.71
N PRO A 213 -0.12 -14.87 15.56
CA PRO A 213 0.78 -14.88 16.70
C PRO A 213 0.72 -13.59 17.52
N THR A 214 0.66 -13.70 18.84
CA THR A 214 0.63 -12.53 19.74
C THR A 214 1.79 -11.57 19.51
N PRO A 215 3.06 -12.01 19.38
CA PRO A 215 4.17 -11.10 19.12
C PRO A 215 3.96 -10.25 17.86
N PHE A 216 3.49 -10.86 16.77
CA PHE A 216 3.17 -10.16 15.53
C PHE A 216 2.07 -9.12 15.73
N THR A 217 0.92 -9.52 16.30
CA THR A 217 -0.20 -8.59 16.53
C THR A 217 0.16 -7.44 17.46
N THR A 218 0.99 -7.69 18.47
CA THR A 218 1.47 -6.66 19.39
C THR A 218 2.36 -5.65 18.67
N HIS A 219 3.27 -6.11 17.81
CA HIS A 219 4.15 -5.22 17.05
C HIS A 219 3.37 -4.36 16.04
N ILE A 220 2.38 -4.94 15.37
CA ILE A 220 1.45 -4.18 14.50
C ILE A 220 0.71 -3.10 15.28
N SER A 221 0.22 -3.39 16.49
CA SER A 221 -0.43 -2.39 17.34
C SER A 221 0.53 -1.29 17.82
N THR A 222 1.82 -1.58 17.98
CA THR A 222 2.84 -0.54 18.23
C THR A 222 2.90 0.42 17.05
N PHE A 223 3.00 -0.07 15.81
CA PHE A 223 3.00 0.80 14.63
C PHE A 223 1.72 1.62 14.49
N ALA A 224 0.57 1.01 14.78
CA ALA A 224 -0.70 1.73 14.71
C ALA A 224 -0.84 2.79 15.80
N THR A 225 -0.28 2.57 16.98
CA THR A 225 -0.18 3.61 18.02
C THR A 225 0.64 4.80 17.52
N GLU A 226 1.74 4.57 16.79
CA GLU A 226 2.50 5.67 16.19
C GLU A 226 1.67 6.50 15.22
N PHE A 227 0.88 5.84 14.36
CA PHE A 227 -0.10 6.50 13.50
C PHE A 227 -1.16 7.27 14.32
N GLU A 228 -1.70 6.67 15.38
CA GLU A 228 -2.75 7.29 16.20
C GLU A 228 -2.26 8.58 16.85
N VAL A 229 -1.02 8.58 17.35
CA VAL A 229 -0.37 9.78 17.90
C VAL A 229 -0.26 10.87 16.83
N GLU A 230 0.23 10.53 15.63
CA GLU A 230 0.35 11.48 14.53
C GLU A 230 -1.01 12.04 14.09
N TYR A 231 -2.03 11.18 14.03
CA TYR A 231 -3.41 11.58 13.74
C TYR A 231 -3.93 12.63 14.73
N PHE A 232 -3.74 12.42 16.04
CA PHE A 232 -4.20 13.39 17.05
C PHE A 232 -3.34 14.66 17.07
N ILE A 233 -2.05 14.59 16.74
CA ILE A 233 -1.23 15.81 16.57
C ILE A 233 -1.78 16.68 15.43
N LEU A 234 -2.07 16.07 14.27
CA LEU A 234 -2.61 16.82 13.14
C LEU A 234 -3.98 17.43 13.48
N GLY A 235 -4.87 16.65 14.10
CA GLY A 235 -6.18 17.16 14.54
C GLY A 235 -6.06 18.32 15.54
N ALA A 236 -5.15 18.23 16.50
CA ALA A 236 -4.89 19.31 17.46
C ALA A 236 -4.45 20.62 16.76
N ILE A 237 -3.57 20.51 15.77
CA ILE A 237 -3.10 21.68 15.00
C ILE A 237 -4.21 22.28 14.14
N GLU A 238 -5.04 21.43 13.53
CA GLU A 238 -6.22 21.85 12.76
C GLU A 238 -7.28 22.53 13.66
N ASP A 239 -7.40 22.09 14.91
CA ASP A 239 -8.23 22.73 15.95
C ASP A 239 -7.63 24.04 16.50
N GLY A 240 -6.46 24.46 15.99
CA GLY A 240 -5.82 25.74 16.31
C GLY A 240 -4.82 25.68 17.47
N LEU A 241 -4.43 24.49 17.93
CA LEU A 241 -3.34 24.34 18.89
C LEU A 241 -1.99 24.41 18.16
N HIS A 242 -1.19 25.42 18.48
CA HIS A 242 0.12 25.61 17.85
C HIS A 242 1.29 25.48 18.83
N ASP A 243 1.01 25.41 20.14
CA ASP A 243 2.00 25.23 21.19
C ASP A 243 2.25 23.74 21.42
N ALA A 244 3.52 23.33 21.48
CA ALA A 244 3.89 21.92 21.61
C ALA A 244 3.38 21.29 22.90
N GLY A 245 3.34 22.03 24.02
CA GLY A 245 2.80 21.54 25.28
C GLY A 245 1.29 21.33 25.23
N ALA A 246 0.56 22.29 24.64
CA ALA A 246 -0.88 22.16 24.46
C ALA A 246 -1.27 20.99 23.52
N ILE A 247 -0.50 20.77 22.45
CA ILE A 247 -0.67 19.61 21.56
C ILE A 247 -0.40 18.32 22.32
N GLN A 248 0.64 18.28 23.15
CA GLN A 248 1.00 17.11 23.94
C GLN A 248 -0.11 16.71 24.92
N ASP A 249 -0.65 17.66 25.68
CA ASP A 249 -1.76 17.43 26.60
C ASP A 249 -3.01 16.90 25.85
N ALA A 250 -3.29 17.46 24.67
CA ALA A 250 -4.40 17.03 23.83
C ALA A 250 -4.22 15.59 23.33
N VAL A 251 -3.02 15.22 22.88
CA VAL A 251 -2.71 13.87 22.39
C VAL A 251 -2.79 12.84 23.52
N LEU A 252 -2.16 13.10 24.67
CA LEU A 252 -2.18 12.20 25.83
C LEU A 252 -3.60 11.97 26.37
N SER A 253 -4.49 12.96 26.23
CA SER A 253 -5.89 12.84 26.62
C SER A 253 -6.72 11.95 25.68
N ASN A 254 -6.27 11.73 24.44
CA ASN A 254 -7.04 11.03 23.41
C ASN A 254 -6.48 9.65 23.04
N VAL A 255 -5.15 9.44 23.15
CA VAL A 255 -4.50 8.16 22.81
C VAL A 255 -4.48 7.25 24.03
N ARG A 256 -5.30 6.19 24.01
CA ARG A 256 -5.53 5.33 25.19
C ARG A 256 -4.31 4.55 25.66
N THR A 257 -3.40 4.24 24.75
CA THR A 257 -2.19 3.46 25.02
C THR A 257 -1.09 4.31 25.64
N LEU A 258 -1.19 5.64 25.56
CA LEU A 258 -0.27 6.56 26.21
C LEU A 258 -0.74 6.92 27.62
N SER A 259 0.22 7.20 28.48
CA SER A 259 0.06 7.75 29.82
C SER A 259 0.82 9.07 29.93
N ASP A 260 0.64 9.79 31.04
CA ASP A 260 1.30 11.09 31.28
C ASP A 260 2.84 11.02 31.18
N ASP A 261 3.45 9.84 31.38
CA ASP A 261 4.89 9.62 31.27
C ASP A 261 5.37 9.45 29.81
N ASN A 262 4.46 9.39 28.84
CA ASN A 262 4.77 9.20 27.41
C ASN A 262 4.96 10.51 26.64
N GLN A 263 5.26 11.60 27.34
CA GLN A 263 5.56 12.90 26.74
C GLN A 263 6.59 12.81 25.60
N GLN A 264 7.65 12.02 25.81
CA GLN A 264 8.70 11.78 24.82
C GLN A 264 8.18 11.20 23.50
N ALA A 265 7.21 10.28 23.55
CA ALA A 265 6.64 9.66 22.35
C ALA A 265 5.89 10.67 21.47
N VAL A 266 5.23 11.65 22.09
CA VAL A 266 4.55 12.74 21.37
C VAL A 266 5.57 13.69 20.73
N SER A 267 6.65 14.02 21.44
CA SER A 267 7.73 14.84 20.88
C SER A 267 8.41 14.16 19.68
N GLU A 268 8.70 12.86 19.78
CA GLU A 268 9.24 12.08 18.67
C GLU A 268 8.28 12.02 17.48
N ALA A 269 6.97 11.91 17.73
CA ALA A 269 5.97 11.96 16.67
C ALA A 269 5.89 13.32 15.97
N ILE A 270 6.02 14.42 16.71
CA ILE A 270 6.13 15.77 16.12
C ILE A 270 7.36 15.84 15.21
N ASP A 271 8.51 15.36 15.67
CA ASP A 271 9.75 15.40 14.88
C ASP A 271 9.62 14.53 13.62
N ARG A 272 9.01 13.34 13.71
CA ARG A 272 8.67 12.51 12.53
C ARG A 272 7.76 13.25 11.55
N LEU A 273 6.72 13.94 12.01
CA LEU A 273 5.83 14.72 11.15
C LEU A 273 6.56 15.89 10.45
N ILE A 274 7.59 16.47 11.08
CA ILE A 274 8.46 17.47 10.45
C ILE A 274 9.34 16.81 9.38
N GLU A 275 9.96 15.66 9.67
CA GLU A 275 10.78 14.88 8.74
C GLU A 275 9.98 14.44 7.50
N LYS A 276 8.75 13.96 7.72
CA LYS A 276 7.74 13.65 6.70
C LYS A 276 7.27 14.87 5.90
N GLN A 277 7.81 16.05 6.16
CA GLN A 277 7.45 17.30 5.48
C GLN A 277 5.97 17.71 5.66
N ILE A 278 5.31 17.26 6.72
CA ILE A 278 3.91 17.63 7.03
C ILE A 278 3.87 18.89 7.89
N LEU A 279 4.75 18.96 8.89
CA LEU A 279 4.84 20.08 9.84
C LEU A 279 6.08 20.94 9.61
N GLU A 280 5.98 22.18 10.06
CA GLU A 280 7.11 23.06 10.29
C GLU A 280 7.07 23.66 11.71
N ARG A 281 8.25 23.81 12.31
CA ARG A 281 8.44 24.46 13.60
C ARG A 281 8.99 25.86 13.37
N ASN A 282 8.29 26.87 13.88
CA ASN A 282 8.75 28.25 13.81
C ASN A 282 9.90 28.47 14.79
N SER A 283 11.10 28.76 14.26
CA SER A 283 12.33 28.96 15.05
C SER A 283 12.26 30.08 16.08
N ASN A 284 11.30 31.01 15.96
CA ASN A 284 11.18 32.16 16.84
C ASN A 284 10.14 32.00 17.96
N SER A 285 9.21 31.05 17.85
CA SER A 285 8.08 30.91 18.78
C SER A 285 7.80 29.48 19.23
N ASP A 286 8.63 28.51 18.80
CA ASP A 286 8.43 27.07 19.03
C ASP A 286 7.04 26.56 18.60
N SER A 287 6.37 27.33 17.74
CA SER A 287 5.00 27.05 17.32
C SER A 287 4.99 26.11 16.12
N LEU A 288 4.11 25.12 16.13
CA LEU A 288 3.93 24.14 15.06
C LEU A 288 2.80 24.53 14.11
N ARG A 289 3.02 24.32 12.82
CA ARG A 289 2.05 24.58 11.75
C ARG A 289 2.15 23.53 10.65
N LEU A 290 1.05 23.31 9.93
CA LEU A 290 1.03 22.52 8.71
C LEU A 290 1.81 23.24 7.61
N LYS A 291 2.63 22.50 6.86
CA LYS A 291 3.33 23.00 5.66
C LYS A 291 2.39 23.23 4.48
N PHE A 292 1.30 22.47 4.45
CA PHE A 292 0.27 22.57 3.42
C PHE A 292 -0.95 23.20 4.08
N ALA A 293 -1.27 24.42 3.65
CA ALA A 293 -2.58 25.00 3.91
C ALA A 293 -3.51 24.47 2.82
N GLU A 294 -4.57 23.76 3.21
CA GLU A 294 -5.76 23.62 2.36
C GLU A 294 -6.67 24.83 2.53
#